data_AF-A0A5C5RW36-F1
#
_entry.id   AF-A0A5C5RW36-F1
#
_cell.length_a   1.000
_cell.length_b   1.000
_cell.length_c   1.000
_cell.angle_alpha   90.00
_cell.angle_beta   90.00
_cell.angle_gamma   90.00
#
_symmetry.space_group_name_H-M   'P 1'
#
loop_
_entity.id
_entity.type
_entity.pdbx_description
1 polymer ?
#
loop_
_entity_poly.entity_id
_entity_poly.type
_entity_poly.pdbx_seq_one_letter_code
_entity_poly.pdbx_strand_id
1 'polypeptide(L)'
;MAYEVVKSAVVPVPRAMLGTEDERVLIWLARESFMNFAAGQCLELAEWRDLGELPADEIPPAQETTHGSPHETHAWRRFEGVMRRPAPPNLQEVHAAGGGIIADEGVPVEVTR
;
A
#
# COMPACT_ATOMS: atom_id res chain seq x y z
N MET A 1 1.46 0.49 -19.61
CA MET A 1 0.98 1.54 -18.69
C MET A 1 1.31 1.11 -17.27
N ALA A 2 1.98 1.96 -16.49
CA ALA A 2 2.13 1.74 -15.06
C ALA A 2 0.75 1.98 -14.41
N TYR A 3 0.22 0.96 -13.75
CA TYR A 3 -1.06 1.05 -13.05
C TYR A 3 -0.81 1.62 -11.64
N GLU A 4 -1.53 2.69 -11.31
CA GLU A 4 -1.47 3.39 -10.03
C GLU A 4 -2.84 3.39 -9.35
N VAL A 5 -2.86 3.17 -8.04
CA VAL A 5 -4.04 3.24 -7.18
C VAL A 5 -3.78 4.26 -6.10
N VAL A 6 -4.67 5.24 -5.96
CA VAL A 6 -4.67 6.19 -4.84
C VAL A 6 -5.73 5.75 -3.84
N LYS A 7 -5.34 5.67 -2.57
CA LYS A 7 -6.24 5.36 -1.47
C LYS A 7 -6.18 6.45 -0.41
N SER A 8 -7.32 6.75 0.19
CA SER A 8 -7.42 7.60 1.37
C SER A 8 -8.04 6.83 2.53
N ALA A 9 -7.60 7.14 3.74
CA ALA A 9 -8.19 6.64 4.97
C ALA A 9 -8.37 7.80 5.96
N VAL A 10 -9.42 7.70 6.76
CA VAL A 10 -9.70 8.64 7.84
C VAL A 10 -9.76 7.82 9.13
N VAL A 11 -9.01 8.24 10.14
CA VAL A 11 -8.87 7.53 11.42
C VAL A 11 -9.16 8.49 12.56
N PRO A 12 -10.10 8.17 13.47
CA PRO A 12 -10.29 8.95 14.67
C PRO A 12 -9.16 8.68 15.68
N VAL A 13 -8.51 9.75 16.14
CA VAL A 13 -7.48 9.71 17.17
C VAL A 13 -8.02 10.43 18.42
N PRO A 14 -8.09 9.77 19.58
CA PRO A 14 -8.51 10.44 20.81
C PRO A 14 -7.63 11.68 21.05
N ARG A 15 -8.23 12.84 21.34
CA ARG A 15 -7.45 14.09 21.55
C ARG A 15 -6.44 13.96 22.69
N ALA A 16 -6.74 13.13 23.70
CA ALA A 16 -5.84 12.81 24.81
C ALA A 16 -4.57 12.04 24.39
N MET A 17 -4.56 11.46 23.18
CA MET A 17 -3.46 10.69 22.63
C MET A 17 -2.53 11.54 21.75
N LEU A 18 -2.92 12.77 21.41
CA LEU A 18 -2.11 13.62 20.54
C LEU A 18 -0.78 13.99 21.20
N GLY A 19 0.30 13.87 20.43
CA GLY A 19 1.68 14.08 20.87
C GLY A 19 2.27 12.92 21.67
N THR A 20 1.53 11.84 21.92
CA THR A 20 2.01 10.69 22.69
C THR A 20 2.68 9.62 21.82
N GLU A 21 3.29 8.63 22.46
CA GLU A 21 3.80 7.46 21.75
C GLU A 21 2.70 6.65 21.06
N ASP A 22 1.53 6.56 21.69
CA ASP A 22 0.39 5.84 21.13
C ASP A 22 -0.09 6.48 19.81
N GLU A 23 -0.02 7.81 19.67
CA GLU A 23 -0.28 8.47 18.38
C GLU A 23 0.73 8.01 17.32
N ARG A 24 2.02 7.92 17.67
CA ARG A 24 3.05 7.44 16.73
C ARG A 24 2.80 5.99 16.31
N VAL A 25 2.36 5.15 17.24
CA VAL A 25 1.96 3.76 16.97
C VAL A 25 0.73 3.72 16.04
N LEU A 26 -0.27 4.57 16.27
CA LEU A 26 -1.44 4.68 15.38
C LEU A 26 -1.05 5.10 13.96
N ILE A 27 -0.16 6.09 13.82
CA ILE A 27 0.34 6.53 12.52
C ILE A 27 1.09 5.40 11.82
N TRP A 28 1.92 4.65 12.56
CA TRP A 28 2.60 3.47 12.02
C TRP A 28 1.60 2.40 11.56
N LEU A 29 0.60 2.05 12.39
CA LEU A 29 -0.46 1.10 12.04
C LEU A 29 -1.26 1.55 10.81
N ALA A 30 -1.53 2.84 10.68
CA ALA A 30 -2.17 3.40 9.50
C ALA A 30 -1.32 3.12 8.26
N ARG A 31 -0.01 3.41 8.30
CA ARG A 31 0.90 3.10 7.19
C ARG A 31 0.95 1.59 6.87
N GLU A 32 1.01 0.72 7.87
CA GLU A 32 1.00 -0.73 7.69
C GLU A 32 -0.29 -1.21 7.00
N SER A 33 -1.44 -0.61 7.32
CA SER A 33 -2.71 -0.92 6.65
C SER A 33 -2.65 -0.65 5.14
N PHE A 34 -1.98 0.43 4.72
CA PHE A 34 -1.79 0.74 3.31
C PHE A 34 -0.85 -0.24 2.63
N MET A 35 0.23 -0.66 3.31
CA MET A 35 1.13 -1.71 2.80
C MET A 35 0.41 -3.05 2.64
N ASN A 36 -0.39 -3.45 3.64
CA ASN A 36 -1.19 -4.67 3.58
C ASN A 36 -2.22 -4.62 2.44
N PHE A 37 -2.87 -3.47 2.23
CA PHE A 37 -3.76 -3.27 1.10
C PHE A 37 -3.03 -3.39 -0.24
N ALA A 38 -1.85 -2.76 -0.37
CA ALA A 38 -1.03 -2.85 -1.58
C ALA A 38 -0.63 -4.31 -1.88
N ALA A 39 -0.12 -5.02 -0.88
CA ALA A 39 0.29 -6.41 -0.98
C ALA A 39 -0.88 -7.31 -1.41
N GLY A 40 -2.07 -7.11 -0.84
CA GLY A 40 -3.29 -7.82 -1.23
C GLY A 40 -3.76 -7.57 -2.66
N GLN A 41 -3.19 -6.56 -3.34
CA GLN A 41 -3.47 -6.21 -4.74
C GLN A 41 -2.25 -6.45 -5.66
N CYS A 42 -1.19 -7.09 -5.17
CA CYS A 42 0.10 -7.23 -5.88
C CYS A 42 0.68 -5.87 -6.31
N LEU A 43 0.53 -4.86 -5.46
CA LEU A 43 1.09 -3.52 -5.61
C LEU A 43 2.08 -3.24 -4.48
N GLU A 44 2.89 -2.20 -4.66
CA GLU A 44 3.78 -1.67 -3.64
C GLU A 44 3.35 -0.26 -3.26
N LEU A 45 3.49 0.08 -1.97
CA LEU A 45 3.24 1.43 -1.48
C LEU A 45 4.40 2.34 -1.91
N ALA A 46 4.17 3.19 -2.90
CA ALA A 46 5.18 4.08 -3.47
C ALA A 46 5.28 5.41 -2.69
N GLU A 47 4.14 5.99 -2.32
CA GLU A 47 4.08 7.23 -1.54
C GLU A 47 3.07 7.09 -0.41
N TRP A 48 3.34 7.72 0.73
CA TRP A 48 2.43 7.80 1.86
C TRP A 48 2.55 9.16 2.53
N ARG A 49 1.42 9.75 2.90
CA ARG A 49 1.34 11.07 3.51
C ARG A 49 0.29 11.07 4.62
N ASP A 50 0.68 11.63 5.76
CA ASP A 50 -0.24 12.10 6.79
C ASP A 50 -0.64 13.54 6.44
N LEU A 51 -1.93 13.76 6.18
CA LEU A 51 -2.48 15.06 5.82
C LEU A 51 -2.94 15.86 7.05
N GLY A 52 -2.76 15.31 8.26
CA GLY A 52 -3.14 15.95 9.51
C GLY A 52 -4.61 15.81 9.86
N GLU A 53 -5.05 16.69 10.79
CA GLU A 53 -6.45 16.74 11.25
C GLU A 53 -7.36 17.28 10.15
N LEU A 54 -8.43 16.53 9.88
CA LEU A 54 -9.52 16.89 9.00
C LEU A 54 -10.45 17.85 9.75
N PRO A 55 -10.83 19.00 9.16
CA PRO A 55 -11.72 19.95 9.82
C PRO A 55 -13.12 19.35 9.97
N ALA A 56 -13.84 19.78 11.01
CA ALA A 56 -15.08 19.14 11.43
C ALA A 56 -16.19 19.12 10.37
N ASP A 57 -16.21 20.12 9.49
CA ASP A 57 -17.15 20.25 8.38
C ASP A 57 -16.86 19.32 7.20
N GLU A 58 -15.65 18.74 7.14
CA GLU A 58 -15.25 17.77 6.11
C GLU A 58 -15.42 16.31 6.56
N ILE A 59 -15.86 16.06 7.80
CA ILE A 59 -15.96 14.70 8.32
C ILE A 59 -17.26 14.06 7.80
N PRO A 60 -17.20 12.92 7.08
CA PRO A 60 -18.40 12.32 6.51
C PRO A 60 -19.38 11.89 7.61
N PRO A 61 -20.68 12.20 7.50
CA PRO A 61 -21.68 11.88 8.54
C PRO A 61 -21.71 10.40 8.95
N ALA A 62 -21.42 9.50 7.99
CA ALA A 62 -21.36 8.06 8.22
C ALA A 62 -20.20 7.61 9.12
N GLN A 63 -19.12 8.39 9.21
CA GLN A 63 -17.95 8.05 10.01
C GLN A 63 -18.21 8.31 11.50
N GLU A 64 -18.87 9.42 11.84
CA GLU A 64 -19.32 9.72 13.21
C GLU A 64 -20.21 8.61 13.76
N THR A 65 -21.17 8.14 12.96
CA THR A 65 -22.13 7.11 13.41
C THR A 65 -21.48 5.73 13.57
N THR A 66 -20.50 5.40 12.73
CA THR A 66 -19.82 4.10 12.74
C THR A 66 -18.84 3.97 13.91
N HIS A 67 -18.19 5.07 14.31
CA HIS A 67 -17.17 5.04 15.36
C HIS A 67 -17.72 5.47 16.72
N GLY A 68 -18.92 6.08 16.78
CA GLY A 68 -19.51 6.55 18.03
C GLY A 68 -18.68 7.62 18.74
N SER A 69 -17.71 8.22 18.03
CA SER A 69 -16.70 9.12 18.55
C SER A 69 -17.08 10.56 18.21
N PRO A 70 -17.62 11.35 19.17
CA PRO A 70 -17.95 12.74 18.92
C PRO A 70 -16.69 13.55 18.56
N HIS A 71 -16.78 14.43 17.55
CA HIS A 71 -15.70 15.33 17.11
C HIS A 71 -15.02 16.12 18.23
N GLU A 72 -15.72 16.35 19.34
CA GLU A 72 -15.22 17.04 20.52
C GLU A 72 -14.08 16.27 21.22
N THR A 73 -14.10 14.93 21.14
CA THR A 73 -13.16 14.06 21.88
C THR A 73 -12.08 13.45 20.99
N HIS A 74 -12.26 13.48 19.67
CA HIS A 74 -11.34 12.85 18.72
C HIS A 74 -10.93 13.86 17.62
N ALA A 75 -9.63 13.90 17.34
CA ALA A 75 -9.09 14.51 16.14
C ALA A 75 -9.14 13.48 15.01
N TRP A 76 -9.79 13.81 13.91
CA TRP A 76 -9.95 12.91 12.78
C TRP A 76 -8.78 13.13 11.82
N ARG A 77 -7.86 12.17 11.69
CA ARG A 77 -6.69 12.33 10.83
C ARG A 77 -6.90 11.68 9.47
N ARG A 78 -6.48 12.36 8.41
CA ARG A 78 -6.55 11.85 7.04
C ARG A 78 -5.18 11.38 6.58
N PHE A 79 -5.15 10.19 6.00
CA PHE A 79 -3.97 9.59 5.38
C PHE A 79 -4.23 9.33 3.91
N GLU A 80 -3.18 9.46 3.11
CA GLU A 80 -3.20 9.14 1.69
C GLU A 80 -2.00 8.27 1.33
N GLY A 81 -2.21 7.31 0.42
CA GLY A 81 -1.14 6.49 -0.10
C GLY A 81 -1.35 6.19 -1.57
N VAL A 82 -0.23 6.16 -2.29
CA VAL A 82 -0.15 5.86 -3.71
C VAL A 82 0.50 4.50 -3.85
N MET A 83 -0.23 3.56 -4.45
CA MET A 83 0.26 2.22 -4.73
C MET A 83 0.53 2.05 -6.21
N ARG A 84 1.67 1.44 -6.54
CA ARG A 84 2.08 1.20 -7.93
C ARG A 84 2.41 -0.26 -8.12
N ARG A 85 2.21 -0.76 -9.35
CA ARG A 85 2.71 -2.09 -9.70
C ARG A 85 4.25 -2.04 -9.65
N PRO A 86 4.91 -3.00 -8.97
CA PRO A 86 6.36 -3.12 -9.05
C PRO A 86 6.78 -3.26 -10.51
N ALA A 87 7.90 -2.64 -10.88
CA ALA A 87 8.51 -2.96 -12.16
C ALA A 87 8.79 -4.47 -12.18
N PRO A 88 8.56 -5.17 -13.29
CA PRO A 88 9.00 -6.55 -13.39
C PRO A 88 10.51 -6.58 -13.07
N PRO A 89 10.99 -7.57 -12.29
CA PRO A 89 12.41 -7.69 -12.05
C PRO A 89 13.13 -7.69 -13.40
N ASN A 90 14.24 -6.95 -13.49
CA ASN A 90 15.05 -6.95 -14.70
C ASN A 90 15.37 -8.42 -15.04
N LEU A 91 14.99 -8.87 -16.23
CA LEU A 91 15.19 -10.25 -16.71
C LEU A 91 16.67 -10.70 -16.69
N GLN A 92 17.61 -9.79 -16.41
CA GLN A 92 19.03 -10.10 -16.24
C GLN A 92 19.40 -10.65 -14.86
N GLU A 93 18.58 -10.47 -13.81
CA GLU A 93 18.90 -10.99 -12.46
C GLU A 93 18.36 -12.41 -12.23
N VAL A 94 17.43 -12.89 -13.05
CA VAL A 94 16.84 -14.24 -12.91
C VAL A 94 17.80 -15.36 -13.36
N HIS A 95 18.90 -15.04 -14.03
CA HIS A 95 19.88 -16.04 -14.48
C HIS A 95 20.96 -16.39 -13.45
N ALA A 96 21.07 -15.65 -12.33
CA ALA A 96 22.14 -15.86 -11.35
C ALA A 96 21.79 -16.88 -10.25
N ALA A 97 20.53 -17.31 -10.14
CA ALA A 97 20.09 -18.31 -9.15
C ALA A 97 19.76 -19.64 -9.82
N GLY A 98 20.82 -20.44 -10.03
CA GLY A 98 20.86 -21.87 -10.37
C GLY A 98 19.54 -22.58 -10.65
N GLY A 99 19.27 -22.79 -11.94
CA GLY A 99 18.28 -23.76 -12.42
C GLY A 99 18.63 -24.10 -13.86
N GLY A 100 19.34 -25.21 -14.06
CA GLY A 100 19.78 -25.66 -15.38
C GLY A 100 18.61 -25.81 -16.33
N ILE A 101 18.64 -25.08 -17.44
CA ILE A 101 17.81 -25.39 -18.60
C ILE A 101 18.57 -26.49 -19.35
N ILE A 102 18.11 -27.73 -19.22
CA ILE A 102 18.47 -28.80 -20.15
C ILE A 102 17.76 -28.41 -21.46
N ALA A 103 18.48 -27.74 -22.35
CA ALA A 103 18.08 -27.67 -23.75
C ALA A 103 18.47 -29.01 -24.37
N ASP A 104 17.47 -29.88 -24.52
CA ASP A 104 17.49 -31.03 -25.40
C ASP A 104 17.99 -30.56 -26.77
N GLU A 105 19.22 -30.95 -27.13
CA GLU A 105 19.81 -30.63 -28.43
C GLU A 105 18.99 -31.32 -29.51
N GLY A 106 18.00 -30.59 -30.04
CA GLY A 106 17.30 -30.92 -31.26
C GLY A 106 18.29 -31.02 -32.41
N VAL A 107 18.68 -32.25 -32.72
CA VAL A 107 19.43 -32.61 -33.93
C VAL A 107 18.62 -32.18 -35.15
N PRO A 108 19.13 -31.32 -36.05
CA PRO A 108 18.45 -31.06 -37.31
C PRO A 108 18.62 -32.27 -38.25
N VAL A 109 17.49 -32.88 -38.62
CA VAL A 109 17.43 -33.92 -39.66
C VAL A 109 17.47 -33.24 -41.03
N GLU A 110 18.59 -33.32 -41.74
CA GLU A 110 18.64 -33.01 -43.17
C GLU A 110 17.93 -34.11 -43.97
N VAL A 111 16.77 -33.79 -44.53
CA VAL A 111 16.14 -34.59 -45.59
C VAL A 111 16.50 -33.95 -46.93
N THR A 112 17.41 -34.59 -47.67
CA THR A 112 17.54 -34.35 -49.12
C THR A 112 17.36 -35.69 -49.84
N ARG A 113 16.46 -35.67 -50.82
CA ARG A 113 16.04 -36.81 -51.66
C ARG A 113 17.13 -37.34 -52.57
#